data_AF-A0A954Y0W2-F1
#
_entry.id   AF-A0A954Y0W2-F1
#
_cell.length_a   1.000
_cell.length_b   1.000
_cell.length_c   1.000
_cell.angle_alpha   90.00
_cell.angle_beta   90.00
_cell.angle_gamma   90.00
#
_symmetry.space_group_name_H-M   'P 1'
#
loop_
_entity.id
_entity.type
_entity.pdbx_description
1 polymer ?
#
loop_
_entity_poly.entity_id
_entity_poly.type
_entity_poly.pdbx_seq_one_letter_code
_entity_poly.pdbx_strand_id
1 'polypeptide(L)'
;MGFLKDFFTNVFDEQLTAPPASSFDQLTEDELEAHLGVWRYGSFELTDAVRPSYALEVVPSAGFRHDSYRDDENQCDVPVLMAAATRVRLMETFIELLGPLGPVVDVVLETSHAHNTGGHTDLYRESIDMPILQSILWDFEDLLINDGCTGIAVLNPSLPQEVQLDEHKLLIV
;
A
#
# COMPACT_ATOMS: atom_id res chain seq x y z
N MET A 1 -14.53 7.17 11.33
CA MET A 1 -14.56 5.84 10.69
C MET A 1 -14.11 6.06 9.26
N GLY A 2 -12.96 5.50 8.88
CA GLY A 2 -12.28 5.82 7.62
C GLY A 2 -13.12 5.42 6.42
N PHE A 3 -13.25 6.34 5.47
CA PHE A 3 -14.12 6.23 4.31
C PHE A 3 -13.67 5.12 3.34
N LEU A 4 -12.37 4.83 3.30
CA LEU A 4 -11.81 3.75 2.48
C LEU A 4 -11.64 2.43 3.25
N LYS A 5 -12.24 2.23 4.42
CA LYS A 5 -12.06 0.97 5.16
C LYS A 5 -12.83 -0.20 4.53
N ASP A 6 -13.97 0.09 3.91
CA ASP A 6 -14.74 -0.89 3.12
C ASP A 6 -14.12 -1.12 1.72
N PHE A 7 -13.10 -0.35 1.34
CA PHE A 7 -12.45 -0.37 0.02
C PHE A 7 -11.62 -1.63 -0.20
N PHE A 8 -10.79 -2.04 0.77
CA PHE A 8 -9.94 -3.23 0.59
C PHE A 8 -10.74 -4.53 0.52
N THR A 9 -11.91 -4.62 1.16
CA THR A 9 -12.76 -5.80 0.99
C THR A 9 -13.27 -5.94 -0.45
N ASN A 10 -13.43 -4.83 -1.19
CA ASN A 10 -14.03 -4.82 -2.54
C ASN A 10 -13.02 -4.75 -3.70
N VAL A 11 -11.82 -4.19 -3.52
CA VAL A 11 -10.76 -4.25 -4.56
C VAL A 11 -10.22 -5.68 -4.71
N PHE A 12 -10.34 -6.48 -3.66
CA PHE A 12 -10.07 -7.92 -3.65
C PHE A 12 -11.35 -8.77 -3.77
N ASP A 13 -12.48 -8.23 -4.25
CA ASP A 13 -13.67 -9.04 -4.56
C ASP A 13 -13.37 -9.91 -5.79
N GLU A 14 -12.63 -10.99 -5.51
CA GLU A 14 -12.46 -12.15 -6.36
C GLU A 14 -13.87 -12.67 -6.67
N GLN A 15 -14.42 -12.27 -7.82
CA GLN A 15 -15.34 -13.15 -8.53
C GLN A 15 -14.63 -14.50 -8.64
N LEU A 16 -15.05 -15.43 -7.78
CA LEU A 16 -14.59 -16.82 -7.60
C LEU A 16 -14.49 -17.55 -8.94
N THR A 17 -13.46 -17.21 -9.69
CA THR A 17 -12.90 -17.99 -10.78
C THR A 17 -11.72 -18.70 -10.16
N ALA A 18 -11.63 -20.01 -10.37
CA ALA A 18 -10.59 -20.85 -9.79
C ALA A 18 -9.23 -20.14 -9.90
N PRO A 19 -8.40 -20.13 -8.84
CA PRO A 19 -7.15 -19.38 -8.86
C PRO A 19 -6.37 -19.81 -10.10
N PRO A 20 -5.97 -18.87 -10.97
CA PRO A 20 -5.14 -19.21 -12.11
C PRO A 20 -3.91 -19.93 -11.58
N ALA A 21 -3.49 -21.02 -12.24
CA ALA A 21 -2.31 -21.77 -11.84
C ALA A 21 -1.15 -20.80 -11.61
N SER A 22 -0.59 -20.80 -10.41
CA SER A 22 0.43 -19.83 -10.05
C SER A 22 1.66 -20.09 -10.90
N SER A 23 2.26 -19.03 -11.45
CA SER A 23 3.53 -19.16 -12.17
C SER A 23 4.66 -19.73 -11.30
N PHE A 24 4.45 -19.78 -9.98
CA PHE A 24 5.38 -20.34 -9.01
C PHE A 24 5.22 -21.84 -8.77
N ASP A 25 4.07 -22.46 -9.13
CA ASP A 25 3.77 -23.86 -8.79
C ASP A 25 4.69 -24.88 -9.48
N GLN A 26 5.37 -24.46 -10.55
CA GLN A 26 6.22 -25.33 -11.38
C GLN A 26 7.72 -25.07 -11.18
N LEU A 27 8.10 -24.17 -10.27
CA LEU A 27 9.49 -23.78 -10.07
C LEU A 27 10.21 -24.74 -9.12
N THR A 28 11.47 -25.00 -9.44
CA THR A 28 12.40 -25.58 -8.47
C THR A 28 12.76 -24.54 -7.39
N GLU A 29 13.26 -25.02 -6.24
CA GLU A 29 13.69 -24.15 -5.14
C GLU A 29 14.81 -23.19 -5.60
N ASP A 30 15.76 -23.68 -6.40
CA ASP A 30 16.85 -22.88 -6.98
C ASP A 30 16.34 -21.76 -7.92
N GLU A 31 15.33 -22.06 -8.75
CA GLU A 31 14.69 -21.07 -9.64
C GLU A 31 13.92 -20.01 -8.85
N LEU A 32 13.22 -20.44 -7.78
CA LEU A 32 12.51 -19.54 -6.90
C LEU A 32 13.47 -18.62 -6.15
N GLU A 33 14.54 -19.15 -5.56
CA GLU A 33 15.55 -18.35 -4.86
C GLU A 33 16.22 -17.33 -5.80
N ALA A 34 16.57 -17.76 -7.02
CA ALA A 34 17.12 -16.88 -8.04
C ALA A 34 16.16 -15.74 -8.39
N HIS A 35 14.86 -16.03 -8.54
CA HIS A 35 13.83 -15.02 -8.83
C HIS A 35 13.64 -14.04 -7.66
N LEU A 36 13.54 -14.56 -6.43
CA LEU A 36 13.37 -13.74 -5.23
C LEU A 36 14.58 -12.82 -4.97
N GLY A 37 15.76 -13.21 -5.46
CA GLY A 37 16.98 -12.40 -5.44
C GLY A 37 17.01 -11.25 -6.45
N VAL A 38 16.08 -11.18 -7.41
CA VAL A 38 15.98 -10.06 -8.35
C VAL A 38 15.19 -8.92 -7.74
N TRP A 39 15.89 -7.82 -7.42
CA TRP A 39 15.29 -6.64 -6.78
C TRP A 39 15.31 -5.38 -7.65
N ARG A 40 15.92 -5.41 -8.85
CA ARG A 40 16.01 -4.24 -9.74
C ARG A 40 15.54 -4.56 -11.15
N TYR A 41 14.65 -3.71 -11.66
CA TYR A 41 14.07 -3.76 -13.01
C TYR A 41 14.32 -2.41 -13.70
N GLY A 42 15.42 -2.32 -14.47
CA GLY A 42 15.86 -1.06 -15.05
C GLY A 42 16.21 -0.03 -13.96
N SER A 43 15.45 1.07 -13.91
CA SER A 43 15.60 2.12 -12.88
C SER A 43 14.67 1.93 -11.68
N PHE A 44 13.85 0.89 -11.66
CA PHE A 44 12.92 0.59 -10.57
C PHE A 44 13.52 -0.45 -9.62
N GLU A 45 13.57 -0.13 -8.34
CA GLU A 45 14.01 -1.03 -7.27
C GLU A 45 12.81 -1.46 -6.43
N LEU A 46 12.66 -2.76 -6.24
CA LEU A 46 11.66 -3.36 -5.39
C LEU A 46 12.02 -3.18 -3.91
N THR A 47 10.99 -3.12 -3.08
CA THR A 47 11.12 -3.32 -1.64
C THR A 47 11.23 -4.81 -1.32
N ASP A 48 11.46 -5.18 -0.06
CA ASP A 48 11.45 -6.59 0.34
C ASP A 48 10.03 -7.18 0.50
N ALA A 49 9.01 -6.33 0.44
CA ALA A 49 7.60 -6.71 0.60
C ALA A 49 6.96 -7.32 -0.64
N VAL A 50 7.41 -6.95 -1.85
CA VAL A 50 6.71 -7.26 -3.11
C VAL A 50 7.63 -7.98 -4.09
N ARG A 51 7.12 -9.02 -4.74
CA ARG A 51 7.79 -9.71 -5.85
C ARG A 51 6.83 -9.85 -7.03
N PRO A 52 7.25 -9.49 -8.25
CA PRO A 52 6.44 -9.70 -9.44
C PRO A 52 6.30 -11.20 -9.73
N SER A 53 5.34 -11.53 -10.58
CA SER A 53 5.17 -12.91 -11.05
C SER A 53 6.43 -13.41 -11.76
N TYR A 54 6.67 -14.71 -11.69
CA TYR A 54 7.83 -15.33 -12.33
C TYR A 54 7.82 -15.16 -13.86
N ALA A 55 6.64 -15.18 -14.47
CA ALA A 55 6.48 -15.00 -15.91
C ALA A 55 6.81 -13.57 -16.39
N LEU A 56 6.93 -12.59 -15.48
CA LEU A 56 7.27 -11.19 -15.77
C LEU A 56 6.43 -10.58 -16.91
N GLU A 57 5.14 -10.89 -16.96
CA GLU A 57 4.21 -10.33 -17.96
C GLU A 57 4.13 -8.79 -17.87
N VAL A 58 4.35 -8.26 -16.67
CA VAL A 58 4.42 -6.83 -16.39
C VAL A 58 5.77 -6.52 -15.74
N VAL A 59 6.54 -5.64 -16.38
CA VAL A 59 7.81 -5.16 -15.84
C VAL A 59 7.54 -4.01 -14.86
N PRO A 60 7.97 -4.11 -13.58
CA PRO A 60 7.78 -3.05 -12.60
C PRO A 60 8.36 -1.71 -13.06
N SER A 61 7.58 -0.65 -12.87
CA SER A 61 8.00 0.73 -13.16
C SER A 61 7.25 1.72 -12.27
N ALA A 62 7.83 2.91 -12.08
CA ALA A 62 7.18 3.98 -11.34
C ALA A 62 6.16 4.68 -12.25
N GLY A 63 5.04 5.11 -11.68
CA GLY A 63 3.97 5.76 -12.41
C GLY A 63 2.76 6.02 -11.54
N PHE A 64 1.75 6.65 -12.12
CA PHE A 64 0.48 6.90 -11.45
C PHE A 64 -0.67 6.80 -12.44
N ARG A 65 -1.88 6.55 -11.92
CA ARG A 65 -3.13 6.61 -12.66
C ARG A 65 -4.19 7.32 -11.85
N HIS A 66 -5.06 8.04 -12.55
CA HIS A 66 -6.29 8.54 -11.96
C HIS A 66 -7.32 7.41 -11.96
N ASP A 67 -8.05 7.33 -10.86
CA ASP A 67 -9.18 6.44 -10.68
C ASP A 67 -10.33 7.25 -10.04
N SER A 68 -11.50 6.63 -9.96
CA SER A 68 -12.66 7.23 -9.29
C SER A 68 -13.40 6.14 -8.53
N TYR A 69 -13.60 6.36 -7.24
CA TYR A 69 -14.42 5.49 -6.42
C TYR A 69 -15.81 6.08 -6.27
N ARG A 70 -16.85 5.25 -6.39
CA ARG A 70 -18.22 5.69 -6.12
C ARG A 70 -18.58 5.39 -4.68
N ASP A 71 -18.76 6.45 -3.91
CA ASP A 71 -19.31 6.39 -2.56
C ASP A 71 -20.74 5.85 -2.61
N ASP A 72 -20.98 4.68 -2.03
CA ASP A 72 -22.32 4.09 -2.01
C ASP A 72 -23.28 4.86 -1.09
N GLU A 73 -22.78 5.49 -0.02
CA GLU A 73 -23.59 6.22 0.96
C GLU A 73 -24.05 7.57 0.39
N ASN A 74 -23.14 8.34 -0.22
CA ASN A 74 -23.45 9.65 -0.77
C ASN A 74 -23.68 9.65 -2.30
N GLN A 75 -23.53 8.50 -2.97
CA GLN A 75 -23.65 8.36 -4.43
C GLN A 75 -22.77 9.34 -5.21
N CYS A 76 -21.57 9.59 -4.71
CA CYS A 76 -20.62 10.58 -5.25
C CYS A 76 -19.33 9.90 -5.71
N ASP A 77 -18.78 10.37 -6.83
CA ASP A 77 -17.49 9.88 -7.31
C ASP A 77 -16.36 10.64 -6.60
N VAL A 78 -15.61 9.93 -5.77
CA VAL A 78 -14.41 10.38 -5.07
C VAL A 78 -13.20 10.11 -5.96
N PRO A 79 -12.46 11.15 -6.38
CA PRO A 79 -11.27 10.98 -7.19
C PRO A 79 -10.17 10.30 -6.37
N VAL A 80 -9.46 9.37 -7.00
CA VAL A 80 -8.34 8.64 -6.38
C VAL A 80 -7.13 8.69 -7.31
N LEU A 81 -5.93 8.81 -6.74
CA LEU A 81 -4.66 8.61 -7.41
C LEU A 81 -4.01 7.35 -6.87
N MET A 82 -3.79 6.38 -7.76
CA MET A 82 -3.00 5.19 -7.45
C MET A 82 -1.59 5.40 -8.03
N ALA A 83 -0.56 5.32 -7.20
CA ALA A 83 0.81 5.53 -7.62
C ALA A 83 1.76 4.43 -7.12
N ALA A 84 2.79 4.16 -7.91
CA ALA A 84 3.90 3.30 -7.58
C ALA A 84 5.21 4.09 -7.67
N ALA A 85 6.06 3.95 -6.65
CA ALA A 85 7.37 4.58 -6.59
C ALA A 85 8.46 3.54 -6.33
N THR A 86 9.67 3.80 -6.82
CA THR A 86 10.83 2.95 -6.56
C THR A 86 11.21 3.00 -5.08
N ARG A 87 11.75 1.91 -4.51
CA ARG A 87 12.13 1.78 -3.08
C ARG A 87 12.80 3.04 -2.53
N VAL A 88 13.84 3.53 -3.22
CA VAL A 88 14.65 4.71 -2.83
C VAL A 88 13.91 6.06 -2.85
N ARG A 89 12.67 6.11 -3.33
CA ARG A 89 11.81 7.32 -3.37
C ARG A 89 10.50 7.10 -2.62
N LEU A 90 10.13 5.86 -2.29
CA LEU A 90 8.81 5.50 -1.79
C LEU A 90 8.47 6.25 -0.50
N MET A 91 9.37 6.21 0.48
CA MET A 91 9.18 6.88 1.77
C MET A 91 9.09 8.40 1.63
N GLU A 92 10.04 9.02 0.91
CA GLU A 92 10.01 10.46 0.65
C GLU A 92 8.70 10.88 -0.05
N THR A 93 8.27 10.12 -1.06
CA THR A 93 7.03 10.41 -1.80
C THR A 93 5.82 10.32 -0.88
N PHE A 94 5.73 9.27 -0.04
CA PHE A 94 4.66 9.13 0.94
C PHE A 94 4.59 10.33 1.89
N ILE A 95 5.72 10.74 2.46
CA ILE A 95 5.80 11.88 3.39
C ILE A 95 5.41 13.19 2.71
N GLU A 96 5.86 13.43 1.48
CA GLU A 96 5.50 14.63 0.71
C GLU A 96 3.99 14.69 0.42
N LEU A 97 3.38 13.54 0.12
CA LEU A 97 1.94 13.44 -0.13
C LEU A 97 1.09 13.75 1.09
N LEU A 98 1.62 13.68 2.32
CA LEU A 98 0.88 14.05 3.54
C LEU A 98 0.65 15.56 3.66
N GLY A 99 1.42 16.39 2.95
CA GLY A 99 1.38 17.85 3.07
C GLY A 99 -0.02 18.49 2.96
N PRO A 100 -0.89 18.07 2.04
CA PRO A 100 -2.25 18.61 1.91
C PRO A 100 -3.21 18.28 3.05
N LEU A 101 -2.94 17.27 3.88
CA LEU A 101 -3.86 16.79 4.93
C LEU A 101 -3.99 17.75 6.12
N GLY A 102 -3.09 18.74 6.24
CA GLY A 102 -3.12 19.75 7.28
C GLY A 102 -2.21 19.44 8.48
N PRO A 103 -2.27 20.28 9.53
CA PRO A 103 -1.30 20.24 10.64
C PRO A 103 -1.58 19.16 11.68
N VAL A 104 -2.81 18.65 11.76
CA VAL A 104 -3.24 17.63 12.71
C VAL A 104 -4.03 16.58 11.93
N VAL A 105 -3.67 15.31 12.10
CA VAL A 105 -4.22 14.19 11.35
C VAL A 105 -4.62 13.04 12.27
N ASP A 106 -5.42 12.13 11.73
CA ASP A 106 -5.67 10.82 12.32
C ASP A 106 -4.91 9.76 11.52
N VAL A 107 -4.49 8.68 12.18
CA VAL A 107 -3.69 7.63 11.57
C VAL A 107 -4.30 6.27 11.89
N VAL A 108 -4.36 5.42 10.87
CA VAL A 108 -4.68 4.00 10.97
C VAL A 108 -3.46 3.22 10.50
N LEU A 109 -2.97 2.32 11.34
CA LEU A 109 -1.96 1.33 10.97
C LEU A 109 -2.65 -0.02 10.87
N GLU A 110 -2.54 -0.67 9.73
CA GLU A 110 -3.14 -1.97 9.47
C GLU A 110 -2.04 -3.03 9.45
N THR A 111 -2.28 -4.17 10.11
CA THR A 111 -1.30 -5.25 10.09
C THR A 111 -1.88 -6.66 10.10
N SER A 112 -1.30 -7.54 9.29
CA SER A 112 -1.76 -8.94 9.13
C SER A 112 -0.89 -9.98 9.86
N HIS A 113 0.21 -9.57 10.52
CA HIS A 113 1.17 -10.48 11.19
C HIS A 113 0.57 -11.50 12.19
N ALA A 114 -0.52 -11.14 12.88
CA ALA A 114 -1.11 -11.97 13.93
C ALA A 114 -2.16 -12.96 13.41
N HIS A 115 -2.46 -12.93 12.10
CA HIS A 115 -3.56 -13.70 11.51
C HIS A 115 -3.03 -14.68 10.46
N ASN A 116 -3.23 -15.98 10.70
CA ASN A 116 -2.88 -17.03 9.73
C ASN A 116 -3.92 -17.18 8.59
N THR A 117 -5.08 -16.53 8.70
CA THR A 117 -6.17 -16.63 7.72
C THR A 117 -6.92 -15.31 7.59
N GLY A 118 -6.59 -14.52 6.55
CA GLY A 118 -7.44 -13.46 5.98
C GLY A 118 -7.89 -12.34 6.91
N GLY A 119 -7.14 -12.04 7.98
CA GLY A 119 -7.48 -11.00 8.95
C GLY A 119 -6.37 -9.97 9.08
N HIS A 120 -6.75 -8.73 9.39
CA HIS A 120 -5.82 -7.68 9.80
C HIS A 120 -6.22 -7.11 11.16
N THR A 121 -5.33 -6.36 11.77
CA THR A 121 -5.54 -5.62 13.01
C THR A 121 -5.23 -4.17 12.78
N ASP A 122 -6.19 -3.32 13.13
CA ASP A 122 -6.07 -1.89 12.95
C ASP A 122 -5.74 -1.23 14.28
N LEU A 123 -4.72 -0.38 14.23
CA LEU A 123 -4.29 0.44 15.34
C LEU A 123 -4.57 1.90 14.99
N TYR A 124 -5.25 2.60 15.89
CA TYR A 124 -5.70 3.97 15.65
C TYR A 124 -4.89 4.94 16.51
N ARG A 125 -4.49 6.05 15.90
CA ARG A 125 -3.97 7.21 16.61
C ARG A 125 -4.66 8.46 16.07
N GLU A 126 -5.54 9.02 16.88
CA GLU A 126 -6.25 10.25 16.54
C GLU A 126 -5.49 11.50 17.02
N SER A 127 -5.70 12.61 16.32
CA SER A 127 -5.22 13.95 16.68
C SER A 127 -3.71 14.00 16.97
N ILE A 128 -2.90 13.60 15.98
CA ILE A 128 -1.45 13.73 16.01
C ILE A 128 -0.99 14.92 15.16
N ASP A 129 -0.05 15.71 15.69
CA ASP A 129 0.58 16.79 14.94
C ASP A 129 1.44 16.22 13.80
N MET A 130 1.28 16.77 12.59
CA MET A 130 1.99 16.31 11.38
C MET A 130 3.52 16.22 11.56
N PRO A 131 4.23 17.18 12.19
CA PRO A 131 5.66 17.06 12.41
C PRO A 131 6.04 15.90 13.34
N ILE A 132 5.21 15.60 14.34
CA ILE A 132 5.43 14.47 15.25
C ILE A 132 5.23 13.16 14.49
N LEU A 133 4.15 13.06 13.71
CA LEU A 133 3.89 11.91 12.86
C LEU A 133 5.05 11.66 11.90
N GLN A 134 5.47 12.66 11.12
CA GLN A 134 6.56 12.51 10.15
C GLN A 134 7.86 12.07 10.83
N SER A 135 8.19 12.62 12.00
CA SER A 135 9.36 12.18 12.78
C SER A 135 9.28 10.71 13.15
N ILE A 136 8.12 10.23 13.62
CA ILE A 136 7.90 8.82 13.96
C ILE A 136 8.01 7.96 12.70
N LEU A 137 7.38 8.36 11.60
CA LEU A 137 7.40 7.58 10.37
C LEU A 137 8.82 7.35 9.85
N TRP A 138 9.70 8.37 9.95
CA TRP A 138 11.12 8.22 9.60
C TRP A 138 11.86 7.20 10.46
N ASP A 139 11.52 7.09 11.76
CA ASP A 139 12.11 6.08 12.64
C ASP A 139 11.68 4.64 12.28
N PHE A 140 10.57 4.50 11.53
CA PHE A 140 9.97 3.21 11.12
C PHE A 140 9.98 2.99 9.60
N GLU A 141 10.84 3.70 8.85
CA GLU A 141 10.93 3.58 7.39
C GLU A 141 11.06 2.12 6.93
N ASP A 142 12.00 1.36 7.53
CA ASP A 142 12.25 -0.03 7.14
C ASP A 142 11.01 -0.92 7.29
N LEU A 143 10.25 -0.74 8.38
CA LEU A 143 8.98 -1.45 8.58
C LEU A 143 7.99 -1.07 7.49
N LEU A 144 7.79 0.23 7.26
CA LEU A 144 6.77 0.71 6.33
C LEU A 144 7.05 0.32 4.88
N ILE A 145 8.31 0.32 4.44
CA ILE A 145 8.65 0.05 3.04
C ILE A 145 8.93 -1.44 2.77
N ASN A 146 9.55 -2.17 3.71
CA ASN A 146 10.04 -3.53 3.44
C ASN A 146 9.16 -4.64 4.01
N ASP A 147 8.24 -4.34 4.93
CA ASP A 147 7.33 -5.35 5.46
C ASP A 147 6.06 -5.49 4.60
N GLY A 148 5.78 -6.70 4.10
CA GLY A 148 4.60 -6.98 3.28
C GLY A 148 3.30 -7.22 4.05
N CYS A 149 3.30 -6.93 5.36
CA CYS A 149 2.18 -7.20 6.26
C CYS A 149 1.71 -5.94 7.01
N THR A 150 2.24 -4.76 6.65
CA THR A 150 1.94 -3.48 7.30
C THR A 150 1.54 -2.45 6.26
N GLY A 151 0.37 -1.86 6.47
CA GLY A 151 -0.14 -0.69 5.76
C GLY A 151 -0.38 0.47 6.72
N ILE A 152 -0.45 1.68 6.18
CA ILE A 152 -0.76 2.90 6.94
C ILE A 152 -1.66 3.83 6.11
N ALA A 153 -2.68 4.39 6.75
CA ALA A 153 -3.52 5.45 6.22
C ALA A 153 -3.45 6.67 7.14
N VAL A 154 -3.26 7.85 6.56
CA VAL A 154 -3.25 9.14 7.26
C VAL A 154 -4.42 9.95 6.73
N LEU A 155 -5.27 10.43 7.63
CA LEU A 155 -6.55 11.04 7.30
C LEU A 155 -6.62 12.48 7.82
N ASN A 156 -7.26 13.35 7.04
CA ASN A 156 -7.68 14.65 7.52
C ASN A 156 -8.96 14.50 8.38
N PRO A 157 -8.97 14.91 9.65
CA PRO A 157 -10.13 14.73 10.52
C PRO A 157 -11.33 15.63 10.14
N SER A 158 -11.10 16.64 9.31
CA SER A 158 -12.12 17.65 8.93
C SER A 158 -12.58 17.56 7.48
N LEU A 159 -11.81 16.90 6.60
CA LEU A 159 -12.11 16.78 5.17
C LEU A 159 -11.99 15.31 4.75
N PRO A 160 -12.77 14.83 3.75
CA PRO A 160 -12.63 13.49 3.21
C PRO A 160 -11.38 13.40 2.33
N GLN A 161 -10.21 13.46 2.96
CA GLN A 161 -8.90 13.37 2.32
C GLN A 161 -8.05 12.40 3.13
N GLU A 162 -7.38 11.50 2.44
CA GLU A 162 -6.48 10.54 3.05
C GLU A 162 -5.35 10.17 2.11
N VAL A 163 -4.24 9.74 2.69
CA VAL A 163 -3.09 9.23 1.96
C VAL A 163 -2.72 7.90 2.58
N GLN A 164 -2.60 6.87 1.75
CA GLN A 164 -2.28 5.52 2.19
C GLN A 164 -0.99 5.02 1.55
N LEU A 165 -0.27 4.20 2.32
CA LEU A 165 0.76 3.29 1.85
C LEU A 165 0.31 1.89 2.27
N ASP A 166 -0.14 1.08 1.30
CA ASP A 166 -0.70 -0.24 1.59
C ASP A 166 0.39 -1.31 1.82
N GLU A 167 -0.04 -2.53 2.19
CA GLU A 167 0.88 -3.66 2.40
C GLU A 167 1.63 -4.07 1.11
N HIS A 168 1.05 -3.77 -0.05
CA HIS A 168 1.63 -3.99 -1.39
C HIS A 168 2.46 -2.81 -1.90
N LYS A 169 2.73 -1.81 -1.05
CA LYS A 169 3.60 -0.66 -1.32
C LYS A 169 3.13 0.23 -2.47
N LEU A 170 1.82 0.30 -2.64
CA LEU A 170 1.14 1.30 -3.46
C LEU A 170 0.78 2.52 -2.62
N LEU A 171 0.88 3.68 -3.27
CA LEU A 171 0.44 4.95 -2.72
C LEU A 171 -0.98 5.25 -3.23
N ILE A 172 -1.88 5.58 -2.32
CA ILE A 172 -3.29 5.90 -2.62
C ILE A 172 -3.58 7.29 -2.05
N VAL A 173 -4.13 8.21 -2.85
CA VAL A 173 -4.41 9.61 -2.49
C VAL A 173 -5.78 10.04 -2.99
#